data_AF-V9Y3D1-F1
#
_entry.id   AF-V9Y3D1-F1
#
_cell.length_a   1.000
_cell.length_b   1.000
_cell.length_c   1.000
_cell.angle_alpha   90.00
_cell.angle_beta   90.00
_cell.angle_gamma   90.00
#
_symmetry.space_group_name_H-M   'P 1'
#
loop_
_entity.id
_entity.type
_entity.pdbx_description
1 polymer ?
#
loop_
_entity_poly.entity_id
_entity_poly.type
_entity_poly.pdbx_seq_one_letter_code
_entity_poly.pdbx_strand_id
1 'polypeptide(L)' 'MVERSLAWLIGPKGRCRKLRYRATPNGNLWLHLRLAGLNLRRLVNLGLTRHAGMWTIA' A
#
# COMPACT_ATOMS: atom_id res chain seq x y z
N MET A 1 1.85 -1.06 -8.02
CA MET A 1 1.30 0.03 -8.87
C MET A 1 1.72 1.42 -8.37
N VAL A 2 1.61 1.71 -7.06
CA VAL A 2 1.96 3.01 -6.43
C VAL A 2 3.36 3.55 -6.76
N GLU A 3 4.43 2.76 -6.60
CA GLU A 3 5.80 3.22 -6.90
C GLU A 3 6.01 3.60 -8.37
N ARG A 4 5.29 2.94 -9.29
CA ARG A 4 5.37 3.21 -10.73
C ARG A 4 4.65 4.51 -11.10
N SER A 5 3.64 4.89 -10.31
CA SER A 5 2.91 6.17 -10.43
C SER A 5 3.68 7.34 -9.82
N LEU A 6 4.43 7.10 -8.73
CA LEU A 6 5.27 8.09 -8.04
C LEU A 6 6.69 8.23 -8.62
N ALA A 7 7.01 7.49 -9.68
CA ALA A 7 8.35 7.50 -10.27
C ALA A 7 8.71 8.80 -11.02
N TRP A 8 7.96 9.88 -10.88
CA TRP A 8 8.26 11.16 -11.52
C TRP A 8 9.07 12.05 -10.61
N LEU A 9 10.29 12.39 -11.04
CA LEU A 9 11.09 13.43 -10.42
C LEU A 9 10.72 14.77 -11.05
N ILE A 10 10.18 15.69 -10.26
CA ILE A 10 9.96 17.09 -10.66
C ILE A 10 11.22 17.88 -10.31
N GLY A 11 11.93 18.36 -11.33
CA GLY A 11 13.15 19.13 -11.21
C GLY A 11 12.94 20.62 -11.49
N PRO A 12 14.01 21.44 -11.31
CA PRO A 12 13.94 22.88 -11.50
C PRO A 12 13.49 23.27 -12.91
N LYS A 13 12.74 24.38 -13.01
CA LYS A 13 12.22 24.94 -14.26
C LYS A 13 11.25 23.99 -15.00
N GLY A 14 10.42 23.24 -14.26
CA GLY A 14 9.37 22.40 -14.84
C GLY A 14 9.88 21.15 -15.57
N ARG A 15 11.16 20.77 -15.37
CA ARG A 15 11.71 19.55 -15.98
C ARG A 15 11.22 18.32 -15.22
N CYS A 16 10.58 17.39 -15.92
CA CYS A 16 10.08 16.15 -15.33
C CYS A 16 10.85 14.95 -15.91
N ARG A 17 11.35 14.07 -15.05
CA ARG A 17 11.99 12.80 -15.47
C ARG A 17 11.31 11.61 -14.83
N LYS A 18 10.89 10.66 -15.66
CA LYS A 18 10.43 9.36 -15.19
C LYS A 18 11.65 8.53 -14.75
N LEU A 19 11.70 8.20 -13.46
CA LEU A 19 12.67 7.30 -12.86
C LEU A 19 12.38 5.86 -13.28
N ARG A 20 13.44 5.07 -13.48
CA ARG A 20 13.30 3.64 -13.73
C ARG A 20 12.76 2.97 -12.47
N TYR A 21 11.64 2.29 -12.60
CA TYR A 21 11.09 1.48 -11.53
C TYR A 21 12.09 0.39 -11.14
N ARG A 22 12.61 0.42 -9.90
CA ARG A 22 13.60 -0.55 -9.40
C ARG A 22 12.99 -1.74 -8.65
N ALA A 23 11.67 -1.76 -8.45
CA ALA A 23 10.93 -2.89 -7.86
C ALA A 23 11.64 -3.54 -6.67
N THR A 24 12.09 -2.75 -5.70
CA THR A 24 12.88 -3.33 -4.61
C THR A 24 11.97 -4.23 -3.77
N PRO A 25 12.36 -5.50 -3.51
CA PRO A 25 11.54 -6.41 -2.71
C PRO A 25 11.12 -5.82 -1.36
N ASN A 26 12.03 -5.07 -0.72
CA ASN A 26 11.77 -4.38 0.55
C ASN A 26 10.71 -3.28 0.43
N GLY A 27 10.73 -2.47 -0.64
CA GLY A 27 9.73 -1.42 -0.88
C GLY A 27 8.34 -2.01 -1.15
N ASN A 28 8.30 -3.09 -1.94
CA ASN A 28 7.06 -3.83 -2.18
C ASN A 28 6.50 -4.44 -0.88
N LEU A 29 7.35 -5.09 -0.08
CA LEU A 29 6.96 -5.66 1.22
C LEU A 29 6.39 -4.58 2.16
N TRP A 30 7.06 -3.43 2.26
CA TRP A 30 6.60 -2.31 3.08
C TRP A 30 5.20 -1.82 2.66
N LEU A 31 4.95 -1.68 1.36
CA LEU A 31 3.63 -1.31 0.83
C LEU A 31 2.57 -2.35 1.18
N HIS A 32 2.86 -3.64 0.96
CA HIS A 32 1.92 -4.72 1.27
C HIS A 32 1.56 -4.78 2.76
N LEU A 33 2.54 -4.66 3.64
CA LEU A 33 2.31 -4.64 5.09
C LEU A 33 1.44 -3.45 5.50
N ARG A 34 1.71 -2.26 4.94
CA ARG A 34 0.93 -1.06 5.26
C ARG A 34 -0.51 -1.15 4.74
N LEU A 35 -0.70 -1.67 3.52
CA LEU A 35 -2.04 -1.91 2.95
C LEU A 35 -2.81 -2.97 3.74
N ALA A 36 -2.17 -4.07 4.15
CA ALA A 36 -2.78 -5.11 4.99
C ALA A 36 -3.27 -4.53 6.32
N GLY A 37 -2.46 -3.70 7.00
CA GLY A 37 -2.87 -3.04 8.23
C GLY A 37 -4.06 -2.07 8.05
N LEU A 38 -4.06 -1.28 6.97
CA LEU A 38 -5.19 -0.39 6.65
C LEU A 38 -6.47 -1.16 6.35
N ASN A 39 -6.38 -2.25 5.59
CA ASN A 39 -7.51 -3.13 5.31
C ASN A 39 -8.03 -3.77 6.60
N LEU A 40 -7.15 -4.28 7.47
CA LEU A 40 -7.55 -4.84 8.76
C LEU A 40 -8.29 -3.80 9.61
N ARG A 41 -7.78 -2.57 9.70
CA ARG A 41 -8.47 -1.47 10.41
C ARG A 41 -9.86 -1.19 9.84
N ARG A 42 -9.99 -1.19 8.51
CA ARG A 42 -11.29 -1.02 7.85
C ARG A 42 -12.23 -2.17 8.19
N LEU A 43 -11.75 -3.42 8.12
CA LEU A 43 -12.53 -4.60 8.44
C LEU A 43 -13.03 -4.57 9.90
N VAL A 44 -12.17 -4.22 10.86
CA VAL A 44 -12.54 -4.04 12.27
C VAL A 44 -13.66 -3.00 12.42
N ASN A 45 -13.54 -1.85 11.75
CA ASN A 45 -14.59 -0.81 11.77
C ASN A 45 -15.90 -1.27 11.12
N LEU A 46 -15.86 -2.23 10.19
CA LEU A 46 -17.03 -2.83 9.54
C LEU A 46 -17.60 -4.02 10.33
N GLY A 47 -17.14 -4.26 11.56
CA GLY A 47 -17.66 -5.35 12.38
C GLY A 47 -16.96 -6.69 12.16
N LEU A 48 -15.71 -6.69 11.69
CA LEU A 48 -14.88 -7.88 11.74
C LEU A 48 -14.71 -8.33 13.19
N THR A 49 -15.20 -9.53 13.49
CA THR A 49 -15.15 -10.16 14.80
C THR A 49 -14.55 -11.56 14.69
N ARG A 50 -14.16 -12.13 15.84
CA ARG A 50 -13.62 -13.49 15.91
C ARG A 50 -14.60 -14.37 16.67
N HIS A 51 -15.13 -15.40 16.01
CA HIS A 51 -16.11 -16.33 16.57
C HIS A 51 -15.66 -17.77 16.32
N ALA A 52 -15.63 -18.59 17.37
CA ALA A 52 -15.17 -19.99 17.32
C ALA A 52 -13.80 -20.17 16.59
N GLY A 53 -12.87 -19.24 16.80
CA GLY A 53 -11.55 -19.25 16.16
C GLY A 53 -11.51 -18.71 14.73
N MET A 54 -12.65 -18.49 14.08
CA MET A 54 -12.80 -17.98 12.72
C MET A 54 -13.05 -16.47 12.71
N TRP A 55 -12.63 -15.81 11.63
CA TRP A 55 -12.91 -14.40 11.39
C TRP A 55 -14.24 -14.26 10.63
N THR A 56 -15.14 -13.41 11.13
CA THR A 56 -16.45 -13.15 10.51
C THR A 56 -16.71 -11.66 10.42
N ILE A 57 -17.41 -11.23 9.37
CA ILE A 57 -17.95 -9.87 9.24
C ILE A 57 -19.46 -9.98 9.49
N ALA A 58 -20.01 -9.04 10.25
CA ALA A 58 -21.43 -8.98 10.59
C ALA A 58 -22.32 -8.70 9.37
#